data_AF-A0A286UUH4-F1
#
_entry.id   AF-A0A286UUH4-F1
#
_cell.length_a   1.000
_cell.length_b   1.000
_cell.length_c   1.000
_cell.angle_alpha   90.00
_cell.angle_beta   90.00
_cell.angle_gamma   90.00
#
_symmetry.space_group_name_H-M   'P 1'
#
loop_
_entity.id
_entity.type
_entity.pdbx_description
1 polymer ?
#
loop_
_entity_poly.entity_id
_entity_poly.type
_entity_poly.pdbx_seq_one_letter_code
_entity_poly.pdbx_strand_id
1 'polypeptide(L)'
;MYKAFDVGSALGLGIRIPQAAPRLVPQSSSEIVFTVLSLSSLYCFYRVLKLLSNHSHYGPGQPTRKTKSDKSATHQLTESPALADQEQLSPSSTSKQGLFSSFITMIITPRVPIPHTVPEPPTARIERIQDTPRLELPESPWPVKQPYDAFLVLDVEATCQEGTDFNWPNEIIEWPVVLLRWRSKDKEGRAKELYVADEFRSFVKPSWRPELSNFCTTLTGITQSEVDEAPSFPVVLQSFRKFMTRNGLIDDNTEERLQRFTWCSDGPFDVRDFVVKQCFISKLQMPDWLKGDVLDVRKVVTYYLALQEAQGSSKRQTKIVFPRPGMPAPRRRSLNIPLQLRALSLPDFVGRQHSGIDDTRNIARIVTELAKRGICLEPNTPIFPGRRWQWMGRPGQVLEEYCSF
;
A
#
# COMPACT_ATOMS: atom_id res chain seq x y z
N MET A 1 56.25 46.12 -30.36
CA MET A 1 55.77 47.50 -30.61
C MET A 1 54.68 47.79 -29.57
N TYR A 2 54.69 48.98 -28.95
CA TYR A 2 53.67 49.57 -28.03
C TYR A 2 53.06 48.65 -26.93
N LYS A 3 53.43 48.76 -25.63
CA LYS A 3 53.17 49.83 -24.61
C LYS A 3 51.67 49.95 -24.23
N ALA A 4 51.25 50.10 -22.96
CA ALA A 4 51.83 50.01 -21.60
C ALA A 4 50.64 49.87 -20.58
N PHE A 5 50.71 49.66 -19.25
CA PHE A 5 51.72 49.77 -18.15
C PHE A 5 51.70 48.44 -17.30
N ASP A 6 52.40 48.17 -16.18
CA ASP A 6 52.94 48.93 -15.01
C ASP A 6 51.84 49.38 -13.99
N VAL A 7 52.00 49.40 -12.65
CA VAL A 7 53.21 49.41 -11.77
C VAL A 7 53.02 48.63 -10.43
N GLY A 8 54.13 48.13 -9.83
CA GLY A 8 54.30 47.82 -8.38
C GLY A 8 53.90 46.40 -7.91
N SER A 9 54.71 45.52 -7.30
CA SER A 9 55.79 45.62 -6.27
C SER A 9 55.28 46.10 -4.89
N ALA A 10 55.61 45.51 -3.73
CA ALA A 10 56.72 44.60 -3.36
C ALA A 10 56.42 43.75 -2.08
N LEU A 11 57.40 42.90 -1.69
CA LEU A 11 57.53 42.13 -0.43
C LEU A 11 56.51 41.00 -0.17
N GLY A 12 56.86 39.83 0.39
CA GLY A 12 58.19 39.30 0.69
C GLY A 12 58.38 38.81 2.13
N LEU A 13 57.86 37.62 2.47
CA LEU A 13 58.30 36.79 3.61
C LEU A 13 57.65 35.40 3.50
N GLY A 14 58.44 34.34 3.70
CA GLY A 14 57.92 32.99 3.88
C GLY A 14 58.74 32.25 4.94
N ILE A 15 58.10 31.43 5.77
CA ILE A 15 58.77 30.50 6.70
C ILE A 15 57.89 29.26 6.97
N ARG A 16 58.50 28.10 6.67
CA ARG A 16 58.33 26.73 7.20
C ARG A 16 57.01 26.27 7.86
N ILE A 17 56.51 25.18 7.28
CA ILE A 17 55.75 24.11 7.95
C ILE A 17 56.65 23.38 8.98
N PRO A 18 56.12 22.97 10.14
CA PRO A 18 56.60 21.80 10.91
C PRO A 18 55.58 20.65 10.95
N GLN A 19 56.05 19.44 11.28
CA GLN A 19 55.28 18.19 11.24
C GLN A 19 54.60 17.83 12.58
N ALA A 20 53.86 16.70 12.61
CA ALA A 20 52.97 16.29 13.69
C ALA A 20 53.60 15.34 14.74
N ALA A 21 52.74 14.81 15.64
CA ALA A 21 52.98 13.89 16.77
C ALA A 21 53.38 14.58 18.11
N PRO A 22 53.14 13.95 19.30
CA PRO A 22 52.63 12.58 19.54
C PRO A 22 51.26 12.51 20.28
N ARG A 23 50.83 11.29 20.61
CA ARG A 23 49.65 11.01 21.47
C ARG A 23 49.91 11.38 22.93
N LEU A 24 48.86 11.80 23.64
CA LEU A 24 48.79 11.74 25.11
C LEU A 24 47.45 11.12 25.54
N VAL A 25 47.49 10.34 26.62
CA VAL A 25 46.33 9.73 27.27
C VAL A 25 46.29 10.25 28.72
N PRO A 26 45.22 10.92 29.16
CA PRO A 26 44.94 11.15 30.58
C PRO A 26 44.21 9.94 31.18
N GLN A 27 44.44 9.68 32.47
CA GLN A 27 43.72 8.66 33.22
C GLN A 27 42.38 9.19 33.77
N SER A 28 41.63 8.28 34.41
CA SER A 28 40.34 8.53 35.05
C SER A 28 40.37 9.62 36.13
N SER A 29 39.42 10.55 36.07
CA SER A 29 38.89 11.29 37.22
C SER A 29 37.36 11.20 37.20
N SER A 30 36.74 10.94 38.34
CA SER A 30 35.30 10.68 38.46
C SER A 30 34.52 11.92 38.87
N GLU A 31 33.68 12.45 37.96
CA GLU A 31 32.68 13.47 38.29
C GLU A 31 31.26 12.94 38.06
N ILE A 32 30.42 13.08 39.08
CA ILE A 32 29.04 12.57 39.09
C ILE A 32 28.11 13.65 38.54
N VAL A 33 27.85 13.63 37.24
CA VAL A 33 26.86 14.51 36.61
C VAL A 33 25.45 14.00 36.93
N PHE A 34 24.76 14.68 37.84
CA PHE A 34 23.36 14.45 38.16
C PHE A 34 22.45 14.85 36.99
N THR A 35 22.29 13.94 36.02
CA THR A 35 21.34 14.11 34.92
C THR A 35 19.90 13.92 35.44
N VAL A 36 19.13 15.00 35.53
CA VAL A 36 17.70 14.94 35.87
C VAL A 36 16.92 14.33 34.70
N LEU A 37 16.79 13.00 34.71
CA LEU A 37 15.99 12.28 33.72
C LEU A 37 14.50 12.58 33.92
N SER A 38 13.87 13.10 32.87
CA SER A 38 12.40 13.17 32.78
C SER A 38 11.80 11.76 33.00
N LEU A 39 10.70 11.71 33.74
CA LEU A 39 9.96 10.47 34.05
C LEU A 39 9.53 9.69 32.78
N SER A 40 9.45 10.35 31.62
CA SER A 40 9.20 9.74 30.32
C SER A 40 10.28 8.71 29.90
N SER A 41 11.54 8.92 30.27
CA SER A 41 12.65 8.06 29.80
C SER A 41 12.75 6.75 30.59
N LEU A 42 12.49 6.76 31.90
CA LEU A 42 12.51 5.53 32.73
C LEU A 42 11.45 4.52 32.26
N TYR A 43 10.29 5.00 31.79
CA TYR A 43 9.19 4.13 31.33
C TYR A 43 9.56 3.33 30.06
N CYS A 44 10.43 3.87 29.20
CA CYS A 44 10.95 3.14 28.05
C CYS A 44 11.96 2.06 28.47
N PHE A 45 12.92 2.40 29.35
CA PHE A 45 13.95 1.46 29.81
C PHE A 45 13.35 0.23 30.52
N TYR A 46 12.31 0.43 31.33
CA TYR A 46 11.63 -0.65 32.06
C TYR A 46 10.87 -1.62 31.14
N ARG A 47 10.47 -1.19 29.92
CA ARG A 47 9.89 -2.09 28.90
C ARG A 47 10.93 -2.98 28.22
N VAL A 48 12.10 -2.45 27.91
CA VAL A 48 13.16 -3.22 27.22
C VAL A 48 13.68 -4.36 28.09
N LEU A 49 13.99 -4.09 29.35
CA LEU A 49 14.46 -5.12 30.29
C LEU A 49 13.42 -6.23 30.52
N LYS A 50 12.12 -5.89 30.53
CA LYS A 50 11.04 -6.87 30.71
C LYS A 50 10.78 -7.74 29.47
N LEU A 51 11.24 -7.35 28.29
CA LEU A 51 11.23 -8.20 27.08
C LEU A 51 12.42 -9.17 27.05
N LEU A 52 13.60 -8.74 27.51
CA LEU A 52 14.81 -9.57 27.53
C LEU A 52 14.77 -10.67 28.61
N SER A 53 13.98 -10.48 29.68
CA SER A 53 13.86 -11.44 30.79
C SER A 53 13.04 -12.71 30.49
N ASN A 54 12.39 -12.80 29.32
CA ASN A 54 11.43 -13.87 29.00
C ASN A 54 11.93 -14.96 28.03
N HIS A 55 13.18 -14.89 27.56
CA HIS A 55 13.78 -15.92 26.69
C HIS A 55 14.90 -16.71 27.39
N SER A 56 14.53 -17.54 28.37
CA SER A 56 15.37 -18.66 28.81
C SER A 56 14.54 -19.73 29.52
N HIS A 57 14.15 -20.78 28.79
CA HIS A 57 13.97 -22.17 29.28
C HIS A 57 13.49 -23.06 28.13
N TYR A 58 14.40 -23.84 27.54
CA TYR A 58 14.08 -25.11 26.85
C TYR A 58 15.25 -26.07 27.02
N GLY A 59 15.07 -27.06 27.90
CA GLY A 59 16.01 -28.17 28.08
C GLY A 59 15.81 -29.27 27.01
N PRO A 60 16.77 -30.20 26.86
CA PRO A 60 16.77 -31.17 25.77
C PRO A 60 15.82 -32.35 26.01
N GLY A 61 15.06 -32.72 24.97
CA GLY A 61 14.31 -33.97 24.90
C GLY A 61 14.99 -34.96 23.93
N GLN A 62 15.35 -36.15 24.41
CA GLN A 62 15.95 -37.23 23.61
C GLN A 62 14.90 -38.30 23.18
N PRO A 63 15.23 -39.28 22.31
CA PRO A 63 14.30 -39.73 21.27
C PRO A 63 13.55 -41.04 21.53
N THR A 64 12.44 -41.24 20.81
CA THR A 64 11.64 -42.48 20.82
C THR A 64 11.56 -43.19 19.46
N ARG A 65 12.53 -44.10 19.27
CA ARG A 65 12.34 -45.49 18.79
C ARG A 65 11.44 -45.77 17.56
N LYS A 66 12.12 -45.99 16.42
CA LYS A 66 11.83 -46.94 15.32
C LYS A 66 10.60 -47.86 15.46
N THR A 67 9.83 -47.96 14.37
CA THR A 67 9.35 -49.24 13.82
C THR A 67 9.71 -49.35 12.32
N LYS A 68 9.78 -50.58 11.82
CA LYS A 68 10.14 -50.94 10.43
C LYS A 68 9.22 -52.09 10.00
N SER A 69 8.73 -52.09 8.77
CA SER A 69 8.34 -53.32 8.06
C SER A 69 8.35 -53.08 6.55
N ASP A 70 9.12 -53.88 5.83
CA ASP A 70 9.36 -53.76 4.39
C ASP A 70 8.39 -54.65 3.57
N LYS A 71 8.07 -54.25 2.32
CA LYS A 71 7.84 -55.07 1.09
C LYS A 71 7.31 -54.15 -0.05
N SER A 72 7.75 -54.13 -1.32
CA SER A 72 8.53 -55.03 -2.21
C SER A 72 7.68 -55.67 -3.33
N ALA A 73 7.45 -54.92 -4.42
CA ALA A 73 7.30 -55.34 -5.83
C ALA A 73 7.11 -54.04 -6.65
N THR A 74 7.89 -53.65 -7.66
CA THR A 74 8.42 -54.34 -8.84
C THR A 74 7.36 -54.66 -9.90
N HIS A 75 7.23 -53.78 -10.90
CA HIS A 75 7.19 -54.19 -12.30
C HIS A 75 7.71 -53.09 -13.23
N GLN A 76 8.16 -53.48 -14.42
CA GLN A 76 8.81 -52.66 -15.45
C GLN A 76 7.96 -52.55 -16.71
N LEU A 77 8.11 -51.43 -17.46
CA LEU A 77 7.97 -51.26 -18.93
C LEU A 77 6.55 -51.61 -19.51
N THR A 78 6.07 -51.03 -20.60
CA THR A 78 6.68 -50.81 -21.92
C THR A 78 6.21 -49.51 -22.61
N GLU A 79 6.53 -49.35 -23.90
CA GLU A 79 6.49 -48.11 -24.68
C GLU A 79 5.21 -47.90 -25.52
N SER A 80 5.05 -46.66 -25.99
CA SER A 80 4.54 -46.19 -27.29
C SER A 80 4.47 -47.24 -28.43
N PRO A 81 3.53 -47.13 -29.42
CA PRO A 81 3.42 -45.91 -30.25
C PRO A 81 2.02 -45.46 -30.67
N ALA A 82 1.99 -44.34 -31.39
CA ALA A 82 0.81 -43.76 -32.03
C ALA A 82 0.48 -44.43 -33.38
N LEU A 83 -0.77 -44.25 -33.81
CA LEU A 83 -1.21 -44.39 -35.20
C LEU A 83 -2.09 -43.18 -35.56
N ALA A 84 -2.05 -42.79 -36.83
CA ALA A 84 -2.89 -41.76 -37.41
C ALA A 84 -3.48 -42.33 -38.70
N ASP A 85 -4.68 -41.87 -39.07
CA ASP A 85 -5.28 -42.17 -40.37
C ASP A 85 -5.95 -40.92 -40.98
N GLN A 86 -5.93 -40.85 -42.29
CA GLN A 86 -6.63 -39.86 -43.11
C GLN A 86 -7.36 -40.58 -44.25
N GLU A 87 -8.66 -40.34 -44.42
CA GLU A 87 -9.40 -40.31 -45.70
C GLU A 87 -10.68 -39.50 -45.40
N GLN A 88 -11.04 -38.39 -46.06
CA GLN A 88 -11.14 -38.00 -47.48
C GLN A 88 -12.55 -38.18 -48.09
N LEU A 89 -12.92 -37.09 -48.78
CA LEU A 89 -13.89 -36.96 -49.87
C LEU A 89 -15.42 -36.94 -49.59
N SER A 90 -16.04 -36.02 -50.32
CA SER A 90 -17.46 -35.65 -50.39
C SER A 90 -18.07 -36.16 -51.73
N PRO A 91 -19.34 -35.90 -52.12
CA PRO A 91 -19.73 -34.55 -52.60
C PRO A 91 -21.23 -34.13 -52.53
N SER A 92 -21.46 -32.80 -52.59
CA SER A 92 -22.66 -32.11 -53.13
C SER A 92 -24.01 -32.25 -52.36
N SER A 93 -25.00 -31.35 -52.47
CA SER A 93 -25.31 -30.40 -53.56
C SER A 93 -26.17 -29.17 -53.14
N THR A 94 -26.13 -28.13 -53.98
CA THR A 94 -27.16 -27.06 -54.20
C THR A 94 -27.90 -26.38 -53.04
N SER A 95 -27.42 -25.18 -52.70
CA SER A 95 -28.16 -23.89 -52.77
C SER A 95 -29.70 -23.85 -52.63
N LYS A 96 -30.17 -22.95 -51.75
CA LYS A 96 -31.25 -21.99 -52.08
C LYS A 96 -31.16 -20.73 -51.19
N GLN A 97 -31.34 -19.56 -51.80
CA GLN A 97 -31.54 -18.30 -51.08
C GLN A 97 -33.00 -18.22 -50.60
N GLY A 98 -33.24 -17.66 -49.41
CA GLY A 98 -34.58 -17.50 -48.85
C GLY A 98 -34.69 -16.23 -48.01
N LEU A 99 -35.31 -15.19 -48.58
CA LEU A 99 -35.69 -13.98 -47.84
C LEU A 99 -36.86 -14.31 -46.92
N PHE A 100 -36.74 -14.01 -45.63
CA PHE A 100 -37.87 -14.01 -44.69
C PHE A 100 -38.02 -12.65 -44.01
N SER A 101 -39.03 -11.91 -44.45
CA SER A 101 -39.51 -10.70 -43.78
C SER A 101 -40.51 -11.10 -42.69
N SER A 102 -40.10 -11.02 -41.42
CA SER A 102 -40.99 -11.27 -40.29
C SER A 102 -41.80 -10.02 -39.96
N PHE A 103 -43.04 -9.96 -40.43
CA PHE A 103 -44.04 -8.99 -39.97
C PHE A 103 -44.41 -9.29 -38.51
N ILE A 104 -44.18 -8.34 -37.60
CA ILE A 104 -44.65 -8.43 -36.22
C ILE A 104 -46.08 -7.86 -36.15
N THR A 105 -47.07 -8.75 -36.04
CA THR A 105 -48.46 -8.38 -35.79
C THR A 105 -48.62 -7.90 -34.34
N MET A 106 -48.90 -6.61 -34.13
CA MET A 106 -49.33 -6.10 -32.83
C MET A 106 -50.71 -6.65 -32.46
N ILE A 107 -50.78 -7.54 -31.49
CA ILE A 107 -52.02 -7.88 -30.78
C ILE A 107 -52.11 -6.98 -29.55
N ILE A 108 -53.00 -6.00 -29.59
CA ILE A 108 -53.26 -5.11 -28.45
C ILE A 108 -54.25 -5.79 -27.50
N THR A 109 -53.79 -6.18 -26.32
CA THR A 109 -54.65 -6.61 -25.21
C THR A 109 -54.88 -5.46 -24.22
N PRO A 110 -56.08 -5.32 -23.63
CA PRO A 110 -56.37 -4.23 -22.69
C PRO A 110 -55.64 -4.47 -21.36
N ARG A 111 -54.98 -3.43 -20.83
CA ARG A 111 -54.35 -3.47 -19.50
C ARG A 111 -55.39 -3.55 -18.39
N VAL A 112 -55.40 -4.65 -17.65
CA VAL A 112 -55.98 -4.70 -16.30
C VAL A 112 -55.01 -4.06 -15.31
N PRO A 113 -55.44 -3.12 -14.44
CA PRO A 113 -54.58 -2.57 -13.39
C PRO A 113 -54.37 -3.62 -12.28
N ILE A 114 -53.13 -4.07 -12.08
CA ILE A 114 -52.79 -4.97 -10.97
C ILE A 114 -52.17 -4.16 -9.83
N PRO A 115 -52.73 -4.19 -8.59
CA PRO A 115 -52.19 -3.45 -7.45
C PRO A 115 -50.96 -4.17 -6.87
N HIS A 116 -49.78 -3.91 -7.45
CA HIS A 116 -48.52 -4.40 -6.91
C HIS A 116 -47.89 -3.39 -5.95
N THR A 117 -48.38 -3.37 -4.70
CA THR A 117 -47.60 -2.88 -3.56
C THR A 117 -46.45 -3.88 -3.31
N VAL A 118 -45.30 -3.64 -3.96
CA VAL A 118 -44.07 -4.35 -3.63
C VAL A 118 -43.70 -3.98 -2.19
N PRO A 119 -43.56 -4.95 -1.27
CA PRO A 119 -43.02 -4.64 0.06
C PRO A 119 -41.58 -4.17 -0.12
N GLU A 120 -41.22 -3.02 0.45
CA GLU A 120 -39.83 -2.58 0.44
C GLU A 120 -38.93 -3.67 1.03
N PRO A 121 -37.74 -3.94 0.45
CA PRO A 121 -36.77 -4.80 1.10
C PRO A 121 -36.49 -4.22 2.49
N PRO A 122 -36.35 -5.07 3.53
CA PRO A 122 -36.19 -4.57 4.90
C PRO A 122 -34.97 -3.65 4.93
N THR A 123 -35.21 -2.34 5.07
CA THR A 123 -34.16 -1.34 5.20
C THR A 123 -33.39 -1.67 6.47
N ALA A 124 -32.26 -2.37 6.28
CA ALA A 124 -31.37 -2.77 7.36
C ALA A 124 -31.08 -1.51 8.16
N ARG A 125 -31.66 -1.45 9.36
CA ARG A 125 -31.90 -0.19 10.06
C ARG A 125 -30.56 0.50 10.25
N ILE A 126 -30.29 1.50 9.41
CA ILE A 126 -29.18 2.41 9.62
C ILE A 126 -29.54 3.11 10.92
N GLU A 127 -28.95 2.60 12.01
CA GLU A 127 -28.80 3.36 13.24
C GLU A 127 -28.07 4.61 12.80
N ARG A 128 -28.85 5.68 12.56
CA ARG A 128 -28.34 7.03 12.38
C ARG A 128 -27.34 7.21 13.51
N ILE A 129 -26.09 7.46 13.17
CA ILE A 129 -25.04 7.70 14.16
C ILE A 129 -25.42 9.04 14.81
N GLN A 130 -26.25 8.95 15.85
CA GLN A 130 -26.79 10.08 16.57
C GLN A 130 -25.64 10.72 17.31
N ASP A 131 -25.18 11.84 16.76
CA ASP A 131 -24.46 12.88 17.48
C ASP A 131 -23.33 12.36 18.38
N THR A 132 -22.53 11.42 17.86
CA THR A 132 -21.12 11.32 18.26
C THR A 132 -20.53 12.72 18.05
N PRO A 133 -20.14 13.45 19.11
CA PRO A 133 -19.76 14.85 18.95
C PRO A 133 -18.61 14.97 17.96
N ARG A 134 -18.62 15.99 17.10
CA ARG A 134 -17.40 16.41 16.41
C ARG A 134 -16.39 16.80 17.49
N LEU A 135 -15.46 15.89 17.78
CA LEU A 135 -14.30 16.17 18.61
C LEU A 135 -13.33 17.02 17.79
N GLU A 136 -13.66 18.31 17.71
CA GLU A 136 -12.80 19.39 17.23
C GLU A 136 -11.61 19.56 18.18
N LEU A 137 -10.69 18.59 18.14
CA LEU A 137 -9.34 18.85 18.61
C LEU A 137 -8.69 19.86 17.66
N PRO A 138 -8.12 20.96 18.17
CA PRO A 138 -7.49 21.97 17.33
C PRO A 138 -6.29 21.38 16.59
N GLU A 139 -5.88 22.04 15.50
CA GLU A 139 -4.58 21.77 14.89
C GLU A 139 -3.46 21.90 15.94
N SER A 140 -2.34 21.20 15.73
CA SER A 140 -1.17 21.37 16.62
C SER A 140 -0.72 22.84 16.59
N PRO A 141 -0.55 23.49 17.75
CA PRO A 141 -0.04 24.86 17.82
C PRO A 141 1.44 24.96 17.39
N TRP A 142 2.17 23.84 17.36
CA TRP A 142 3.59 23.78 17.05
C TRP A 142 3.90 22.71 15.98
N PRO A 143 4.95 22.89 15.15
CA PRO A 143 5.44 21.84 14.28
C PRO A 143 6.09 20.71 15.10
N VAL A 144 5.88 19.46 14.68
CA VAL A 144 6.44 18.26 15.31
C VAL A 144 7.56 17.69 14.46
N LYS A 145 8.51 16.96 15.05
CA LYS A 145 9.58 16.31 14.30
C LYS A 145 9.00 15.26 13.34
N GLN A 146 9.46 15.24 12.09
CA GLN A 146 8.96 14.36 11.04
C GLN A 146 10.14 13.66 10.33
N PRO A 147 10.20 12.32 10.27
CA PRO A 147 11.36 11.64 9.67
C PRO A 147 11.42 11.78 8.14
N TYR A 148 10.27 11.76 7.46
CA TYR A 148 10.19 11.82 5.99
C TYR A 148 10.06 13.25 5.46
N ASP A 149 10.52 13.45 4.23
CA ASP A 149 10.58 14.74 3.52
C ASP A 149 9.54 14.84 2.40
N ALA A 150 9.05 13.69 1.91
CA ALA A 150 7.93 13.55 0.99
C ALA A 150 7.12 12.27 1.27
N PHE A 151 5.88 12.23 0.78
CA PHE A 151 4.97 11.10 0.94
C PHE A 151 4.32 10.79 -0.42
N LEU A 152 4.36 9.52 -0.82
CA LEU A 152 3.73 9.01 -2.04
C LEU A 152 2.42 8.33 -1.65
N VAL A 153 1.32 9.08 -1.75
CA VAL A 153 -0.01 8.52 -1.51
C VAL A 153 -0.43 7.70 -2.71
N LEU A 154 -0.96 6.50 -2.50
CA LEU A 154 -1.26 5.47 -3.49
C LEU A 154 -2.49 4.66 -3.04
N ASP A 155 -3.42 4.41 -3.96
CA ASP A 155 -4.51 3.45 -3.82
C ASP A 155 -4.73 2.80 -5.21
N VAL A 156 -4.38 1.52 -5.37
CA VAL A 156 -4.38 0.87 -6.71
C VAL A 156 -5.67 0.10 -6.98
N GLU A 157 -6.32 0.42 -8.10
CA GLU A 157 -7.37 -0.46 -8.64
C GLU A 157 -6.72 -1.67 -9.33
N ALA A 158 -7.30 -2.84 -9.13
CA ALA A 158 -6.80 -4.11 -9.65
C ALA A 158 -7.93 -5.01 -10.16
N THR A 159 -7.62 -5.88 -11.13
CA THR A 159 -8.54 -6.90 -11.63
C THR A 159 -9.05 -7.76 -10.48
N CYS A 160 -10.35 -7.98 -10.43
CA CYS A 160 -11.01 -8.74 -9.37
C CYS A 160 -12.21 -9.52 -9.91
N GLN A 161 -12.63 -10.54 -9.17
CA GLN A 161 -13.72 -11.43 -9.53
C GLN A 161 -14.61 -11.69 -8.31
N GLU A 162 -15.91 -11.72 -8.52
CA GLU A 162 -16.88 -11.99 -7.46
C GLU A 162 -16.64 -13.37 -6.82
N GLY A 163 -16.83 -13.46 -5.50
CA GLY A 163 -16.54 -14.67 -4.71
C GLY A 163 -15.05 -14.90 -4.37
N THR A 164 -14.12 -14.13 -4.96
CA THR A 164 -12.68 -14.25 -4.69
C THR A 164 -12.20 -13.32 -3.57
N ASP A 165 -10.99 -13.54 -3.03
CA ASP A 165 -10.40 -12.75 -1.95
C ASP A 165 -9.06 -12.09 -2.36
N PHE A 166 -8.44 -11.37 -1.42
CA PHE A 166 -7.11 -10.74 -1.61
C PHE A 166 -5.95 -11.75 -1.84
N ASN A 167 -6.20 -13.05 -1.91
CA ASN A 167 -5.21 -14.04 -2.34
C ASN A 167 -5.30 -14.39 -3.84
N TRP A 168 -6.33 -13.96 -4.57
CA TRP A 168 -6.45 -14.14 -6.03
C TRP A 168 -5.29 -13.46 -6.81
N PRO A 169 -4.91 -13.91 -8.02
CA PRO A 169 -3.94 -13.25 -8.92
C PRO A 169 -4.45 -11.93 -9.53
N ASN A 170 -4.70 -10.91 -8.69
CA ASN A 170 -5.03 -9.57 -9.15
C ASN A 170 -3.87 -8.95 -9.95
N GLU A 171 -4.18 -8.36 -11.11
CA GLU A 171 -3.30 -7.46 -11.86
C GLU A 171 -3.73 -6.00 -11.63
N ILE A 172 -2.79 -5.08 -11.46
CA ILE A 172 -3.10 -3.64 -11.32
C ILE A 172 -3.66 -3.11 -12.64
N ILE A 173 -4.74 -2.31 -12.57
CA ILE A 173 -5.40 -1.64 -13.70
C ILE A 173 -5.43 -0.11 -13.57
N GLU A 174 -5.22 0.45 -12.38
CA GLU A 174 -4.92 1.88 -12.19
C GLU A 174 -3.70 2.08 -11.29
N TRP A 175 -2.78 2.94 -11.70
CA TRP A 175 -1.65 3.43 -10.90
C TRP A 175 -1.76 4.95 -10.69
N PRO A 176 -2.42 5.40 -9.62
CA PRO A 176 -2.50 6.80 -9.22
C PRO A 176 -1.50 7.11 -8.09
N VAL A 177 -0.85 8.27 -8.13
CA VAL A 177 -0.03 8.75 -7.01
C VAL A 177 -0.22 10.24 -6.80
N VAL A 178 -0.43 10.64 -5.54
CA VAL A 178 -0.38 12.05 -5.10
C VAL A 178 0.90 12.25 -4.28
N LEU A 179 1.79 13.13 -4.74
CA LEU A 179 3.02 13.47 -4.04
C LEU A 179 2.77 14.62 -3.06
N LEU A 180 2.85 14.33 -1.76
CA LEU A 180 2.82 15.34 -0.71
C LEU A 180 4.23 15.74 -0.26
N ARG A 181 4.44 17.03 -0.03
CA ARG A 181 5.68 17.59 0.54
C ARG A 181 5.37 18.59 1.65
N TRP A 182 6.33 18.81 2.55
CA TRP A 182 6.22 19.85 3.58
C TRP A 182 6.35 21.26 2.97
N ARG A 183 5.45 22.19 3.29
CA ARG A 183 5.62 23.61 2.91
C ARG A 183 6.86 24.23 3.55
N SER A 184 7.13 23.84 4.79
CA SER A 184 8.32 24.23 5.54
C SER A 184 8.67 23.12 6.52
N LYS A 185 9.97 22.86 6.66
CA LYS A 185 10.57 21.92 7.61
C LYS A 185 11.84 22.55 8.14
N ASP A 186 11.95 22.69 9.46
CA ASP A 186 13.09 23.39 10.07
C ASP A 186 14.35 22.51 10.20
N LYS A 187 15.43 23.11 10.69
CA LYS A 187 16.75 22.46 10.84
C LYS A 187 16.73 21.31 11.85
N GLU A 188 15.78 21.29 12.78
CA GLU A 188 15.57 20.22 13.74
C GLU A 188 14.69 19.08 13.17
N GLY A 189 14.21 19.26 11.93
CA GLY A 189 13.35 18.33 11.20
C GLY A 189 11.88 18.44 11.55
N ARG A 190 11.44 19.56 12.14
CA ARG A 190 10.03 19.77 12.53
C ARG A 190 9.22 20.38 11.39
N ALA A 191 8.00 19.90 11.20
CA ALA A 191 7.04 20.40 10.22
C ALA A 191 5.59 20.23 10.71
N LYS A 192 4.63 20.80 9.95
CA LYS A 192 3.18 20.72 10.25
C LYS A 192 2.33 20.65 8.98
N GLU A 193 2.60 21.50 7.99
CA GLU A 193 1.73 21.63 6.81
C GLU A 193 2.30 20.88 5.61
N LEU A 194 1.52 19.93 5.08
CA LEU A 194 1.74 19.28 3.79
C LEU A 194 1.00 20.03 2.67
N TYR A 195 1.53 19.95 1.45
CA TYR A 195 0.87 20.37 0.22
C TYR A 195 1.07 19.32 -0.88
N VAL A 196 0.12 19.25 -1.82
CA VAL A 196 0.28 18.47 -3.05
C VAL A 196 1.29 19.16 -3.94
N ALA A 197 2.39 18.49 -4.24
CA ALA A 197 3.48 19.01 -5.07
C ALA A 197 3.38 18.55 -6.53
N ASP A 198 2.90 17.32 -6.77
CA ASP A 198 2.71 16.74 -8.10
C ASP A 198 1.70 15.58 -8.04
N GLU A 199 1.11 15.20 -9.18
CA GLU A 199 0.23 14.04 -9.31
C GLU A 199 0.65 13.17 -10.52
N PHE A 200 0.47 11.86 -10.39
CA PHE A 200 0.60 10.88 -11.47
C PHE A 200 -0.69 10.05 -11.55
N ARG A 201 -1.10 9.71 -12.78
CA ARG A 201 -2.14 8.70 -13.03
C ARG A 201 -1.81 7.97 -14.33
N SER A 202 -1.97 6.66 -14.32
CA SER A 202 -2.04 5.85 -15.54
C SER A 202 -3.02 4.71 -15.32
N PHE A 203 -3.84 4.39 -16.31
CA PHE A 203 -4.39 3.03 -16.40
C PHE A 203 -3.27 2.05 -16.79
N VAL A 204 -3.50 0.77 -16.55
CA VAL A 204 -2.56 -0.31 -16.79
C VAL A 204 -3.29 -1.44 -17.53
N LYS A 205 -2.71 -1.93 -18.63
CA LYS A 205 -3.28 -3.09 -19.35
C LYS A 205 -2.93 -4.40 -18.63
N PRO A 206 -3.92 -5.21 -18.19
CA PRO A 206 -3.66 -6.55 -17.66
C PRO A 206 -3.13 -7.48 -18.77
N SER A 207 -2.39 -8.51 -18.36
CA SER A 207 -1.52 -9.30 -19.23
C SER A 207 -1.71 -10.82 -19.11
N TRP A 208 -2.26 -11.30 -18.00
CA TRP A 208 -2.65 -12.68 -17.79
C TRP A 208 -4.16 -12.88 -18.05
N ARG A 209 -5.01 -11.98 -17.54
CA ARG A 209 -6.45 -11.94 -17.87
C ARG A 209 -6.85 -10.51 -18.26
N PRO A 210 -6.75 -10.15 -19.56
CA PRO A 210 -6.96 -8.79 -20.04
C PRO A 210 -8.44 -8.35 -20.06
N GLU A 211 -9.39 -9.29 -20.03
CA GLU A 211 -10.82 -9.01 -19.97
C GLU A 211 -11.26 -8.75 -18.52
N LEU A 212 -11.81 -7.57 -18.25
CA LEU A 212 -12.34 -7.19 -16.94
C LEU A 212 -13.65 -7.90 -16.65
N SER A 213 -13.81 -8.42 -15.43
CA SER A 213 -15.09 -8.98 -15.00
C SER A 213 -16.15 -7.88 -14.84
N ASN A 214 -17.42 -8.19 -15.08
CA ASN A 214 -18.53 -7.25 -14.82
C ASN A 214 -18.52 -6.70 -13.39
N PHE A 215 -18.09 -7.52 -12.42
CA PHE A 215 -17.90 -7.10 -11.03
C PHE A 215 -16.80 -6.04 -10.89
N CYS A 216 -15.64 -6.26 -11.53
CA CYS A 216 -14.52 -5.30 -11.53
C CYS A 216 -14.93 -3.97 -12.18
N THR A 217 -15.48 -4.01 -13.40
CA THR A 217 -15.97 -2.82 -14.12
C THR A 217 -17.05 -2.06 -13.34
N THR A 218 -17.95 -2.76 -12.65
CA THR A 218 -18.99 -2.12 -11.81
C THR A 218 -18.40 -1.51 -10.54
N LEU A 219 -17.47 -2.22 -9.89
CA LEU A 219 -16.80 -1.76 -8.68
C LEU A 219 -15.95 -0.52 -8.96
N THR A 220 -14.98 -0.61 -9.87
CA THR A 220 -13.97 0.43 -10.16
C THR A 220 -14.47 1.51 -11.13
N GLY A 221 -15.49 1.20 -11.95
CA GLY A 221 -15.93 2.09 -13.03
C GLY A 221 -14.96 2.17 -14.20
N ILE A 222 -13.80 1.49 -14.14
CA ILE A 222 -12.82 1.42 -15.22
C ILE A 222 -13.37 0.51 -16.31
N THR A 223 -13.46 1.02 -17.53
CA THR A 223 -14.00 0.29 -18.67
C THR A 223 -12.95 -0.58 -19.35
N GLN A 224 -13.42 -1.61 -20.07
CA GLN A 224 -12.56 -2.45 -20.91
C GLN A 224 -11.73 -1.62 -21.91
N SER A 225 -12.33 -0.57 -22.50
CA SER A 225 -11.64 0.31 -23.45
C SER A 225 -10.50 1.13 -22.81
N GLU A 226 -10.60 1.47 -21.52
CA GLU A 226 -9.56 2.21 -20.81
C GLU A 226 -8.35 1.33 -20.51
N VAL A 227 -8.55 0.05 -20.18
CA VAL A 227 -7.43 -0.91 -20.03
C VAL A 227 -6.93 -1.45 -21.37
N ASP A 228 -7.75 -1.45 -22.43
CA ASP A 228 -7.32 -1.92 -23.74
C ASP A 228 -6.35 -0.96 -24.44
N GLU A 229 -6.57 0.34 -24.32
CA GLU A 229 -5.66 1.38 -24.80
C GLU A 229 -4.54 1.72 -23.81
N ALA A 230 -4.54 1.10 -22.61
CA ALA A 230 -3.55 1.39 -21.59
C ALA A 230 -2.15 0.84 -21.92
N PRO A 231 -1.08 1.53 -21.48
CA PRO A 231 0.26 0.95 -21.41
C PRO A 231 0.31 -0.28 -20.47
N SER A 232 1.17 -1.24 -20.79
CA SER A 232 1.44 -2.38 -19.90
C SER A 232 2.21 -1.94 -18.65
N PHE A 233 2.11 -2.72 -17.56
CA PHE A 233 2.71 -2.36 -16.28
C PHE A 233 4.21 -1.98 -16.33
N PRO A 234 5.10 -2.66 -17.09
CA PRO A 234 6.50 -2.22 -17.22
C PRO A 234 6.66 -0.81 -17.80
N VAL A 235 5.80 -0.41 -18.74
CA VAL A 235 5.81 0.93 -19.37
C VAL A 235 5.26 1.99 -18.41
N VAL A 236 4.26 1.64 -17.61
CA VAL A 236 3.77 2.50 -16.52
C VAL A 236 4.84 2.68 -15.44
N LEU A 237 5.53 1.61 -15.05
CA LEU A 237 6.61 1.67 -14.07
C LEU A 237 7.80 2.51 -14.55
N GLN A 238 8.14 2.45 -15.85
CA GLN A 238 9.15 3.32 -16.45
C GLN A 238 8.70 4.79 -16.50
N SER A 239 7.43 5.04 -16.80
CA SER A 239 6.84 6.39 -16.78
C SER A 239 6.78 6.96 -15.36
N PHE A 240 6.53 6.10 -14.36
CA PHE A 240 6.56 6.45 -12.95
C PHE A 240 7.99 6.66 -12.43
N ARG A 241 9.00 5.92 -12.91
CA ARG A 241 10.42 6.23 -12.65
C ARG A 241 10.74 7.67 -13.09
N LYS A 242 10.29 8.10 -14.28
CA LYS A 242 10.46 9.49 -14.75
C LYS A 242 9.70 10.52 -13.89
N PHE A 243 8.56 10.15 -13.31
CA PHE A 243 7.87 10.98 -12.31
C PHE A 243 8.68 11.09 -11.00
N MET A 244 9.33 10.01 -10.56
CA MET A 244 10.17 10.01 -9.37
C MET A 244 11.46 10.83 -9.57
N THR A 245 12.08 10.76 -10.76
CA THR A 245 13.32 11.50 -11.06
C THR A 245 13.05 12.98 -11.31
N ARG A 246 11.98 13.36 -12.06
CA ARG A 246 11.59 14.78 -12.22
C ARG A 246 11.28 15.48 -10.90
N ASN A 247 10.80 14.74 -9.90
CA ASN A 247 10.51 15.24 -8.55
C ASN A 247 11.71 15.19 -7.59
N GLY A 248 12.89 14.78 -8.06
CA GLY A 248 14.11 14.69 -7.27
C GLY A 248 14.01 13.70 -6.09
N LEU A 249 13.21 12.64 -6.22
CA LEU A 249 13.05 11.60 -5.19
C LEU A 249 14.09 10.49 -5.32
N ILE A 250 14.49 10.18 -6.55
CA ILE A 250 15.54 9.21 -6.90
C ILE A 250 16.45 9.78 -8.00
N ASP A 251 17.68 9.26 -8.11
CA ASP A 251 18.60 9.60 -9.19
C ASP A 251 18.15 9.03 -10.54
N ASP A 252 18.37 9.78 -11.62
CA ASP A 252 17.92 9.38 -12.97
C ASP A 252 18.75 8.24 -13.56
N ASN A 253 19.99 8.04 -13.10
CA ASN A 253 20.90 6.99 -13.58
C ASN A 253 20.92 5.78 -12.62
N THR A 254 21.14 6.00 -11.33
CA THR A 254 21.36 4.92 -10.34
C THR A 254 20.08 4.40 -9.68
N GLU A 255 18.95 5.12 -9.82
CA GLU A 255 17.69 4.88 -9.09
C GLU A 255 17.80 4.98 -7.55
N GLU A 256 18.94 5.44 -7.02
CA GLU A 256 19.16 5.62 -5.58
C GLU A 256 18.31 6.75 -5.01
N ARG A 257 17.88 6.62 -3.74
CA ARG A 257 17.00 7.60 -3.09
C ARG A 257 17.74 8.90 -2.75
N LEU A 258 17.34 9.99 -3.40
CA LEU A 258 17.84 11.34 -3.12
C LEU A 258 17.18 11.98 -1.89
N GLN A 259 15.98 11.51 -1.50
CA GLN A 259 15.21 12.03 -0.36
C GLN A 259 14.57 10.90 0.45
N ARG A 260 14.27 11.16 1.74
CA ARG A 260 13.46 10.21 2.54
C ARG A 260 12.00 10.36 2.16
N PHE A 261 11.47 9.41 1.42
CA PHE A 261 10.03 9.29 1.14
C PHE A 261 9.47 7.95 1.60
N THR A 262 8.19 7.95 1.98
CA THR A 262 7.41 6.77 2.38
C THR A 262 6.14 6.66 1.53
N TRP A 263 5.63 5.44 1.36
CA TRP A 263 4.36 5.16 0.69
C TRP A 263 3.19 5.28 1.67
N CYS A 264 2.02 5.75 1.22
CA CYS A 264 0.84 5.96 2.07
C CYS A 264 -0.43 5.42 1.40
N SER A 265 -1.18 4.55 2.08
CA SER A 265 -2.33 3.83 1.50
C SER A 265 -3.44 3.55 2.54
N ASP A 266 -4.69 3.31 2.10
CA ASP A 266 -5.79 2.93 3.01
C ASP A 266 -5.75 1.45 3.42
N GLY A 267 -4.72 1.12 4.20
CA GLY A 267 -4.41 -0.24 4.60
C GLY A 267 -3.10 -0.72 3.98
N PRO A 268 -2.81 -2.03 4.07
CA PRO A 268 -1.51 -2.57 3.68
C PRO A 268 -1.46 -3.13 2.25
N PHE A 269 -2.58 -3.21 1.51
CA PHE A 269 -2.71 -4.15 0.38
C PHE A 269 -1.91 -3.73 -0.86
N ASP A 270 -1.82 -2.43 -1.14
CA ASP A 270 -1.21 -1.82 -2.32
C ASP A 270 0.22 -2.29 -2.53
N VAL A 271 1.16 -1.78 -1.72
CA VAL A 271 2.59 -2.06 -1.89
C VAL A 271 2.96 -3.45 -1.37
N ARG A 272 2.24 -4.00 -0.38
CA ARG A 272 2.55 -5.32 0.21
C ARG A 272 2.09 -6.48 -0.67
N ASP A 273 0.94 -6.34 -1.34
CA ASP A 273 0.26 -7.44 -2.02
C ASP A 273 0.10 -7.14 -3.52
N PHE A 274 -0.63 -6.10 -3.92
CA PHE A 274 -0.92 -5.83 -5.34
C PHE A 274 0.35 -5.55 -6.15
N VAL A 275 1.25 -4.69 -5.66
CA VAL A 275 2.53 -4.39 -6.33
C VAL A 275 3.42 -5.64 -6.42
N VAL A 276 3.45 -6.49 -5.38
CA VAL A 276 4.26 -7.72 -5.37
C VAL A 276 3.72 -8.75 -6.36
N LYS A 277 2.39 -8.94 -6.42
CA LYS A 277 1.73 -9.76 -7.45
C LYS A 277 2.03 -9.24 -8.85
N GLN A 278 1.86 -7.94 -9.07
CA GLN A 278 2.07 -7.34 -10.39
C GLN A 278 3.52 -7.45 -10.86
N CYS A 279 4.50 -7.27 -9.97
CA CYS A 279 5.91 -7.49 -10.29
C CYS A 279 6.15 -8.96 -10.69
N PHE A 280 5.60 -9.93 -9.95
CA PHE A 280 5.71 -11.35 -10.32
C PHE A 280 5.09 -11.66 -11.68
N ILE A 281 3.84 -11.23 -11.94
CA ILE A 281 3.12 -11.47 -13.20
C ILE A 281 3.87 -10.81 -14.38
N SER A 282 4.30 -9.56 -14.20
CA SER A 282 5.07 -8.79 -15.19
C SER A 282 6.52 -9.27 -15.39
N LYS A 283 6.97 -10.30 -14.65
CA LYS A 283 8.35 -10.83 -14.65
C LYS A 283 9.42 -9.78 -14.27
N LEU A 284 9.04 -8.80 -13.46
CA LEU A 284 9.90 -7.72 -12.99
C LEU A 284 10.47 -8.01 -11.60
N GLN A 285 11.74 -7.66 -11.40
CA GLN A 285 12.26 -7.42 -10.06
C GLN A 285 11.69 -6.09 -9.54
N MET A 286 11.06 -6.12 -8.36
CA MET A 286 10.56 -4.91 -7.69
C MET A 286 11.73 -3.92 -7.45
N PRO A 287 11.64 -2.64 -7.88
CA PRO A 287 12.70 -1.65 -7.67
C PRO A 287 12.91 -1.26 -6.20
N ASP A 288 14.13 -0.87 -5.81
CA ASP A 288 14.47 -0.59 -4.41
C ASP A 288 13.83 0.69 -3.84
N TRP A 289 13.48 1.65 -4.70
CA TRP A 289 12.62 2.79 -4.31
C TRP A 289 11.17 2.37 -4.06
N LEU A 290 10.70 1.31 -4.72
CA LEU A 290 9.37 0.74 -4.52
C LEU A 290 9.31 -0.18 -3.29
N LYS A 291 10.42 -0.84 -2.93
CA LYS A 291 10.58 -1.63 -1.68
C LYS A 291 10.58 -0.80 -0.38
N GLY A 292 10.03 0.41 -0.39
CA GLY A 292 10.05 1.33 0.75
C GLY A 292 9.09 0.96 1.87
N ASP A 293 9.29 1.57 3.02
CA ASP A 293 8.37 1.44 4.16
C ASP A 293 6.99 2.05 3.86
N VAL A 294 5.93 1.44 4.39
CA VAL A 294 4.53 1.81 4.14
C VAL A 294 3.84 2.36 5.40
N LEU A 295 3.20 3.50 5.21
CA LEU A 295 2.27 4.13 6.14
C LEU A 295 0.82 3.71 5.78
N ASP A 296 0.34 2.66 6.43
CA ASP A 296 -1.10 2.32 6.44
C ASP A 296 -1.81 3.41 7.25
N VAL A 297 -2.54 4.27 6.53
CA VAL A 297 -3.18 5.47 7.07
C VAL A 297 -4.33 5.11 8.02
N ARG A 298 -5.02 4.00 7.74
CA ARG A 298 -6.11 3.44 8.55
C ARG A 298 -5.68 3.14 9.97
N LYS A 299 -4.47 2.60 10.16
CA LYS A 299 -3.85 2.40 11.49
C LYS A 299 -3.61 3.73 12.20
N VAL A 300 -3.14 4.76 11.50
CA VAL A 300 -2.86 6.08 12.10
C VAL A 300 -4.15 6.74 12.59
N VAL A 301 -5.21 6.74 11.77
CA VAL A 301 -6.52 7.26 12.18
C VAL A 301 -7.09 6.46 13.35
N THR A 302 -7.00 5.12 13.30
CA THR A 302 -7.45 4.25 14.41
C THR A 302 -6.70 4.52 15.72
N TYR A 303 -5.39 4.75 15.65
CA TYR A 303 -4.55 5.10 16.80
C TYR A 303 -4.87 6.51 17.34
N TYR A 304 -5.03 7.49 16.45
CA TYR A 304 -5.42 8.86 16.79
C TYR A 304 -6.75 8.91 17.56
N LEU A 305 -7.76 8.17 17.10
CA LEU A 305 -9.05 8.07 17.80
C LEU A 305 -8.92 7.41 19.18
N ALA A 306 -8.08 6.38 19.32
CA ALA A 306 -7.80 5.77 20.62
C ALA A 306 -7.09 6.73 21.60
N LEU A 307 -6.26 7.65 21.10
CA LEU A 307 -5.69 8.74 21.92
C LEU A 307 -6.77 9.75 22.34
N GLN A 308 -7.69 10.13 21.45
CA GLN A 308 -8.82 11.02 21.80
C GLN A 308 -9.68 10.42 22.92
N GLU A 309 -10.07 9.14 22.78
CA GLU A 309 -10.87 8.40 23.76
C GLU A 309 -10.19 8.39 25.15
N ALA A 310 -8.87 8.16 25.18
CA ALA A 310 -8.09 8.15 26.42
C ALA A 310 -8.01 9.53 27.09
N GLN A 311 -7.84 10.60 26.32
CA GLN A 311 -7.77 11.97 26.84
C GLN A 311 -9.15 12.47 27.32
N GLY A 312 -10.22 12.21 26.56
CA GLY A 312 -11.59 12.58 26.95
C GLY A 312 -12.08 11.87 28.21
N SER A 313 -11.57 10.66 28.47
CA SER A 313 -11.93 9.85 29.64
C SER A 313 -11.44 10.42 30.98
N SER A 314 -10.53 11.40 31.02
CA SER A 314 -10.04 12.00 32.28
C SER A 314 -11.12 12.69 33.12
N LYS A 315 -12.34 12.88 32.62
CA LYS A 315 -13.50 13.38 33.38
C LYS A 315 -14.50 12.29 33.83
N ARG A 316 -14.28 11.01 33.54
CA ARG A 316 -15.10 9.89 34.04
C ARG A 316 -14.20 8.74 34.50
N GLN A 317 -14.32 8.37 35.78
CA GLN A 317 -13.54 7.29 36.39
C GLN A 317 -14.06 5.89 36.00
N THR A 318 -14.27 5.65 34.70
CA THR A 318 -14.53 4.31 34.17
C THR A 318 -13.30 3.45 34.38
N LYS A 319 -13.40 2.46 35.27
CA LYS A 319 -12.34 1.47 35.53
C LYS A 319 -11.84 0.90 34.20
N ILE A 320 -10.51 0.86 34.01
CA ILE A 320 -9.89 0.16 32.88
C ILE A 320 -10.19 -1.33 33.05
N VAL A 321 -11.23 -1.81 32.37
CA VAL A 321 -11.54 -3.24 32.28
C VAL A 321 -10.57 -3.85 31.28
N PHE A 322 -9.43 -4.32 31.77
CA PHE A 322 -8.57 -5.22 31.01
C PHE A 322 -9.41 -6.42 30.55
N PRO A 323 -9.36 -6.80 29.26
CA PRO A 323 -10.07 -7.99 28.78
C PRO A 323 -9.66 -9.21 29.60
N ARG A 324 -10.63 -9.90 30.20
CA ARG A 324 -10.37 -11.21 30.79
C ARG A 324 -9.94 -12.17 29.67
N PRO A 325 -8.96 -13.06 29.89
CA PRO A 325 -8.63 -14.09 28.91
C PRO A 325 -9.89 -14.85 28.47
N GLY A 326 -10.14 -14.92 27.17
CA GLY A 326 -11.36 -15.51 26.58
C GLY A 326 -12.49 -14.55 26.24
N MET A 327 -12.46 -13.28 26.67
CA MET A 327 -13.40 -12.25 26.16
C MET A 327 -12.97 -11.79 24.76
N PRO A 328 -13.88 -11.70 23.77
CA PRO A 328 -13.58 -11.07 22.50
C PRO A 328 -13.19 -9.59 22.72
N ALA A 329 -12.07 -9.17 22.14
CA ALA A 329 -11.78 -7.74 22.03
C ALA A 329 -12.90 -7.06 21.21
N PRO A 330 -13.35 -5.83 21.56
CA PRO A 330 -14.39 -5.15 20.79
C PRO A 330 -13.91 -4.97 19.35
N ARG A 331 -14.65 -5.54 18.40
CA ARG A 331 -14.37 -5.44 16.96
C ARG A 331 -14.54 -3.98 16.51
N ARG A 332 -13.49 -3.16 16.65
CA ARG A 332 -13.43 -1.84 16.00
C ARG A 332 -13.69 -2.06 14.50
N ARG A 333 -14.74 -1.42 13.97
CA ARG A 333 -15.08 -1.50 12.55
C ARG A 333 -13.90 -0.95 11.74
N SER A 334 -13.52 -1.61 10.65
CA SER A 334 -12.51 -1.08 9.73
C SER A 334 -13.00 0.25 9.17
N LEU A 335 -12.16 1.27 9.21
CA LEU A 335 -12.50 2.62 8.72
C LEU A 335 -12.11 2.69 7.24
N ASN A 336 -13.07 2.63 6.32
CA ASN A 336 -12.82 3.00 4.92
C ASN A 336 -12.60 4.53 4.81
N ILE A 337 -12.15 5.00 3.64
CA ILE A 337 -11.80 6.41 3.41
C ILE A 337 -12.92 7.40 3.83
N PRO A 338 -14.22 7.21 3.48
CA PRO A 338 -15.29 8.09 3.97
C PRO A 338 -15.44 8.10 5.50
N LEU A 339 -15.29 6.95 6.17
CA LEU A 339 -15.34 6.89 7.64
C LEU A 339 -14.12 7.56 8.28
N GLN A 340 -12.94 7.52 7.65
CA GLN A 340 -11.76 8.24 8.12
C GLN A 340 -11.89 9.76 7.96
N LEU A 341 -12.36 10.24 6.79
CA LEU A 341 -12.69 11.65 6.57
C LEU A 341 -13.65 12.15 7.66
N ARG A 342 -14.75 11.43 7.88
CA ARG A 342 -15.77 11.76 8.88
C ARG A 342 -15.23 11.72 10.32
N ALA A 343 -14.41 10.74 10.66
CA ALA A 343 -13.80 10.62 11.99
C ALA A 343 -12.76 11.73 12.27
N LEU A 344 -12.11 12.26 11.22
CA LEU A 344 -11.29 13.48 11.31
C LEU A 344 -12.12 14.77 11.18
N SER A 345 -13.45 14.72 11.06
CA SER A 345 -14.32 15.89 10.81
C SER A 345 -13.98 16.69 9.54
N LEU A 346 -13.29 16.06 8.57
CA LEU A 346 -13.08 16.62 7.24
C LEU A 346 -14.42 16.67 6.47
N PRO A 347 -14.52 17.49 5.39
CA PRO A 347 -15.60 17.35 4.42
C PRO A 347 -15.67 15.92 3.86
N ASP A 348 -16.84 15.52 3.35
CA ASP A 348 -17.06 14.17 2.85
C ASP A 348 -16.16 13.79 1.64
N PHE A 349 -16.30 12.54 1.18
CA PHE A 349 -15.55 12.00 0.04
C PHE A 349 -15.83 12.81 -1.24
N VAL A 350 -14.77 13.14 -1.99
CA VAL A 350 -14.86 13.87 -3.26
C VAL A 350 -14.45 12.97 -4.42
N GLY A 351 -15.27 12.90 -5.47
CA GLY A 351 -15.07 11.99 -6.61
C GLY A 351 -15.85 10.70 -6.48
N ARG A 352 -15.42 9.64 -7.18
CA ARG A 352 -16.00 8.30 -7.13
C ARG A 352 -15.23 7.42 -6.13
N GLN A 353 -15.91 6.64 -5.29
CA GLN A 353 -15.24 5.60 -4.49
C GLN A 353 -14.92 4.40 -5.38
N HIS A 354 -13.77 3.77 -5.16
CA HIS A 354 -13.15 2.84 -6.10
C HIS A 354 -12.83 3.53 -7.43
N SER A 355 -12.23 4.71 -7.37
CA SER A 355 -11.59 5.40 -8.49
C SER A 355 -10.24 5.80 -7.95
N GLY A 356 -9.20 5.05 -8.30
CA GLY A 356 -7.95 5.05 -7.54
C GLY A 356 -7.37 6.45 -7.33
N ILE A 357 -7.44 7.34 -8.33
CA ILE A 357 -7.01 8.73 -8.21
C ILE A 357 -7.86 9.58 -7.24
N ASP A 358 -9.17 9.35 -7.17
CA ASP A 358 -10.06 10.05 -6.23
C ASP A 358 -9.85 9.52 -4.82
N ASP A 359 -9.81 8.21 -4.62
CA ASP A 359 -9.49 7.58 -3.33
C ASP A 359 -8.09 8.03 -2.84
N THR A 360 -7.08 8.03 -3.70
CA THR A 360 -5.72 8.56 -3.43
C THR A 360 -5.76 10.02 -2.98
N ARG A 361 -6.52 10.89 -3.67
CA ARG A 361 -6.70 12.30 -3.25
C ARG A 361 -7.40 12.43 -1.91
N ASN A 362 -8.36 11.58 -1.60
CA ASN A 362 -9.04 11.57 -0.31
C ASN A 362 -8.13 11.04 0.82
N ILE A 363 -7.27 10.05 0.57
CA ILE A 363 -6.19 9.65 1.48
C ILE A 363 -5.20 10.80 1.67
N ALA A 364 -4.83 11.53 0.61
CA ALA A 364 -3.92 12.68 0.70
C ALA A 364 -4.49 13.81 1.59
N ARG A 365 -5.82 14.02 1.56
CA ARG A 365 -6.53 14.90 2.52
C ARG A 365 -6.40 14.39 3.97
N ILE A 366 -6.57 13.09 4.20
CA ILE A 366 -6.43 12.45 5.52
C ILE A 366 -4.99 12.60 6.05
N VAL A 367 -3.97 12.29 5.24
CA VAL A 367 -2.54 12.40 5.62
C VAL A 367 -2.16 13.86 5.94
N THR A 368 -2.65 14.81 5.15
CA THR A 368 -2.45 16.26 5.38
C THR A 368 -3.08 16.70 6.72
N GLU A 369 -4.26 16.20 7.06
CA GLU A 369 -4.95 16.53 8.31
C GLU A 369 -4.28 15.90 9.55
N LEU A 370 -3.78 14.67 9.43
CA LEU A 370 -2.97 14.02 10.48
C LEU A 370 -1.68 14.80 10.75
N ALA A 371 -1.02 15.30 9.70
CA ALA A 371 0.16 16.17 9.82
C ALA A 371 -0.16 17.50 10.56
N LYS A 372 -1.26 18.17 10.18
CA LYS A 372 -1.75 19.39 10.86
C LYS A 372 -2.03 19.18 12.34
N ARG A 373 -2.50 17.99 12.72
CA ARG A 373 -2.77 17.57 14.11
C ARG A 373 -1.51 17.18 14.90
N GLY A 374 -0.32 17.34 14.32
CA GLY A 374 0.95 17.06 15.00
C GLY A 374 1.24 15.57 15.14
N ILE A 375 0.69 14.72 14.29
CA ILE A 375 1.00 13.29 14.28
C ILE A 375 2.30 13.07 13.51
N CYS A 376 3.25 12.35 14.12
CA CYS A 376 4.46 11.91 13.43
C CYS A 376 4.07 10.86 12.38
N LEU A 377 4.38 11.12 11.12
CA LEU A 377 4.01 10.26 10.00
C LEU A 377 5.11 9.21 9.78
N GLU A 378 5.05 8.16 10.61
CA GLU A 378 6.02 7.07 10.64
C GLU A 378 5.44 5.76 10.10
N PRO A 379 6.16 5.05 9.19
CA PRO A 379 5.70 3.78 8.63
C PRO A 379 5.36 2.74 9.69
N ASN A 380 4.33 1.96 9.41
CA ASN A 380 3.69 1.05 10.38
C ASN A 380 3.30 -0.31 9.75
N THR A 381 3.80 -0.56 8.53
CA THR A 381 3.49 -1.74 7.72
C THR A 381 4.77 -2.22 7.03
N PRO A 382 5.34 -3.37 7.44
CA PRO A 382 6.41 -4.00 6.69
C PRO A 382 5.84 -4.63 5.42
N ILE A 383 6.62 -4.54 4.34
CA ILE A 383 6.35 -5.27 3.09
C ILE A 383 7.30 -6.46 2.94
N PHE A 384 6.88 -7.46 2.15
CA PHE A 384 7.67 -8.65 1.90
C PHE A 384 7.73 -8.90 0.38
N PRO A 385 8.70 -8.29 -0.34
CA PRO A 385 8.83 -8.45 -1.80
C PRO A 385 9.02 -9.90 -2.28
N GLY A 386 9.48 -10.79 -1.38
CA GLY A 386 9.57 -12.23 -1.62
C GLY A 386 8.31 -13.03 -1.24
N ARG A 387 7.18 -12.38 -0.88
CA ARG A 387 5.92 -13.06 -0.57
C ARG A 387 5.45 -13.84 -1.81
N ARG A 388 4.95 -15.05 -1.57
CA ARG A 388 4.35 -15.91 -2.60
C ARG A 388 2.93 -16.29 -2.22
N TRP A 389 2.13 -16.56 -3.24
CA TRP A 389 0.78 -17.10 -3.17
C TRP A 389 0.77 -18.48 -3.83
N GLN A 390 -0.24 -19.32 -3.54
CA GLN A 390 -0.26 -20.72 -4.01
C GLN A 390 -0.27 -20.84 -5.54
N TRP A 391 -0.94 -19.91 -6.23
CA TRP A 391 -0.97 -19.82 -7.70
C TRP A 391 0.35 -19.37 -8.35
N MET A 392 1.39 -19.01 -7.60
CA MET A 392 2.66 -18.54 -8.18
C MET A 392 3.57 -19.71 -8.55
N GLY A 393 3.67 -19.99 -9.85
CA GLY A 393 4.63 -20.93 -10.44
C GLY A 393 6.02 -20.31 -10.67
N ARG A 394 6.64 -20.61 -11.82
CA ARG A 394 7.86 -19.92 -12.30
C ARG A 394 7.61 -18.40 -12.45
N PRO A 395 8.63 -17.53 -12.54
CA PRO A 395 8.41 -16.08 -12.69
C PRO A 395 7.43 -15.73 -13.83
N GLY A 396 6.34 -15.04 -13.49
CA GLY A 396 5.23 -14.72 -14.39
C GLY A 396 4.44 -15.92 -14.93
N GLN A 397 4.38 -17.01 -14.17
CA GLN A 397 3.47 -18.14 -14.39
C GLN A 397 2.41 -18.13 -13.28
N VAL A 398 1.16 -17.88 -13.64
CA VAL A 398 0.00 -18.19 -12.81
C VAL A 398 -0.38 -19.66 -13.01
N LEU A 399 -0.79 -20.32 -11.94
CA LEU A 399 -1.21 -21.73 -11.90
C LEU A 399 -2.75 -21.78 -11.82
N GLU A 400 -3.39 -22.04 -12.97
CA GLU A 400 -4.85 -21.97 -13.16
C GLU A 400 -5.65 -22.93 -12.26
N GLU A 401 -5.02 -24.01 -11.80
CA GLU A 401 -5.60 -24.95 -10.84
C GLU A 401 -5.89 -24.32 -9.45
N TYR A 402 -5.31 -23.15 -9.16
CA TYR A 402 -5.58 -22.32 -7.99
C TYR A 402 -6.45 -21.09 -8.31
N CYS A 403 -6.97 -20.97 -9.54
CA CYS A 403 -7.71 -19.80 -10.03
C CYS A 403 -9.10 -20.13 -10.58
N SER A 404 -9.45 -21.42 -10.62
CA SER A 404 -10.75 -21.94 -11.03
C SER A 404 -11.70 -22.05 -9.84
N PHE A 405 -12.94 -21.62 -10.01
CA PHE A 405 -14.04 -21.65 -9.03
C PHE A 405 -15.32 -22.19 -9.71
#